data_AF-A0A484L5T2-F1
#
_entry.id   AF-A0A484L5T2-F1
#
_cell.length_a   1.000
_cell.length_b   1.000
_cell.length_c   1.000
_cell.angle_alpha   90.00
_cell.angle_beta   90.00
_cell.angle_gamma   90.00
#
_symmetry.space_group_name_H-M   'P 1'
#
loop_
_entity.id
_entity.type
_entity.pdbx_description
1 polymer ?
#
loop_
_entity_poly.entity_id
_entity_poly.type
_entity_poly.pdbx_seq_one_letter_code
_entity_poly.pdbx_strand_id
1 'polypeptide(L)'
;MFGHTYIACTDLEFLEVAKTDGFDIELTCQPPNSLDLIVLDLGYFRAIQALQQEMKWKSIDVLVDVVTQSYYAFKPNLSNFVWLSLQYYMVGEVINIFVCNAYKIPHVGKNALLRNGELPISVSIDPETVRQSSSSLKPTTF
;
A
#
# COMPACT_ATOMS: atom_id res chain seq x y z
N MET A 1 5.56 23.70 -15.00
CA MET A 1 5.53 24.01 -13.56
C MET A 1 4.31 23.30 -12.99
N PHE A 2 4.47 22.05 -12.56
CA PHE A 2 3.40 21.28 -11.94
C PHE A 2 3.46 21.57 -10.44
N GLY A 3 2.55 22.42 -9.95
CA GLY A 3 2.43 22.68 -8.51
C GLY A 3 1.84 21.44 -7.85
N HIS A 4 2.66 20.70 -7.11
CA HIS A 4 2.12 19.71 -6.17
C HIS A 4 1.39 20.48 -5.07
N THR A 5 0.08 20.35 -5.02
CA THR A 5 -0.75 20.76 -3.89
C THR A 5 -0.40 19.87 -2.71
N TYR A 6 0.54 20.33 -1.88
CA TYR A 6 0.82 19.72 -0.59
C TYR A 6 -0.31 20.11 0.37
N ILE A 7 -1.01 19.11 0.91
CA ILE A 7 -1.99 19.29 1.98
C ILE A 7 -1.26 18.95 3.28
N ALA A 8 -1.17 19.90 4.20
CA ALA A 8 -0.58 19.65 5.51
C ALA A 8 -1.49 18.69 6.31
N CYS A 9 -0.92 17.83 7.15
CA CYS A 9 -1.72 16.95 8.04
C CYS A 9 -2.64 17.74 8.98
N THR A 10 -2.33 19.02 9.21
CA THR A 10 -3.09 19.95 10.04
C THR A 10 -4.04 20.85 9.25
N ASP A 11 -4.25 20.58 7.96
CA ASP A 11 -5.13 21.37 7.13
C ASP A 11 -6.58 21.30 7.64
N LEU A 12 -7.13 22.46 8.02
CA LEU A 12 -8.42 22.52 8.70
C LEU A 12 -9.58 22.13 7.77
N GLU A 13 -9.50 22.50 6.49
CA GLU A 13 -10.53 22.16 5.51
C GLU A 13 -10.57 20.64 5.28
N PHE A 14 -9.40 20.01 5.14
CA PHE A 14 -9.29 18.56 5.09
C PHE A 14 -9.84 17.91 6.37
N LEU A 15 -9.42 18.37 7.56
CA LEU A 15 -9.83 17.76 8.83
C LEU A 15 -11.33 17.88 9.10
N GLU A 16 -11.97 18.95 8.64
CA GLU A 16 -13.42 19.12 8.72
C GLU A 16 -14.14 18.14 7.79
N VAL A 17 -13.72 18.04 6.53
CA VAL A 17 -14.31 17.11 5.54
C VAL A 17 -14.03 15.65 5.90
N ALA A 18 -12.83 15.34 6.41
CA ALA A 18 -12.42 14.00 6.83
C ALA A 18 -13.29 13.39 7.93
N LYS A 19 -14.06 14.23 8.64
CA LYS A 19 -14.98 13.84 9.71
C LYS A 19 -16.45 13.82 9.29
N THR A 20 -16.75 14.17 8.04
CA THR A 20 -18.12 14.09 7.53
C THR A 20 -18.53 12.63 7.34
N ASP A 21 -19.84 12.40 7.26
CA ASP A 21 -20.42 11.08 6.93
C ASP A 21 -20.05 9.93 7.90
N GLY A 22 -19.56 10.27 9.10
CA GLY A 22 -19.21 9.31 10.15
C GLY A 22 -17.84 8.65 9.98
N PHE A 23 -16.99 9.19 9.09
CA PHE A 23 -15.61 8.76 8.96
C PHE A 23 -14.68 9.47 9.96
N ASP A 24 -13.56 8.82 10.29
CA ASP A 24 -12.46 9.40 11.06
C ASP A 24 -11.17 9.19 10.24
N ILE A 25 -10.96 10.07 9.26
CA ILE A 25 -9.84 9.97 8.32
C ILE A 25 -8.70 10.87 8.80
N GLU A 26 -7.53 10.28 8.99
CA GLU A 26 -6.31 11.02 9.31
C GLU A 26 -5.36 11.02 8.11
N LEU A 27 -4.77 12.19 7.80
CA LEU A 27 -3.75 12.30 6.77
C LEU A 27 -2.38 11.98 7.36
N THR A 28 -1.70 10.98 6.80
CA THR A 28 -0.33 10.63 7.17
C THR A 28 0.64 10.93 6.03
N CYS A 29 1.74 11.62 6.31
CA CYS A 29 2.80 11.85 5.33
C CYS A 29 3.56 10.55 5.03
N GLN A 30 3.83 10.30 3.75
CA GLN A 30 4.78 9.27 3.34
C GLN A 30 6.16 9.88 3.08
N PRO A 31 7.25 9.11 3.29
CA PRO A 31 8.58 9.59 2.99
C PRO A 31 8.72 9.84 1.47
N PRO A 32 9.52 10.85 1.07
CA PRO A 32 9.78 11.11 -0.34
C PRO A 32 10.47 9.90 -1.00
N ASN A 33 10.06 9.57 -2.23
CA ASN A 33 10.52 8.43 -3.04
C ASN A 33 10.14 7.02 -2.52
N SER A 34 9.16 6.90 -1.62
CA SER A 34 8.70 5.62 -1.06
C SER A 34 7.49 5.03 -1.78
N LEU A 35 7.53 4.97 -3.12
CA LEU A 35 6.42 4.42 -3.93
C LEU A 35 6.17 2.93 -3.63
N ASP A 36 7.21 2.22 -3.21
CA ASP A 36 7.18 0.84 -2.73
C ASP A 36 6.41 0.64 -1.43
N LEU A 37 6.11 1.72 -0.70
CA LEU A 37 5.32 1.70 0.53
C LEU A 37 3.83 2.02 0.30
N ILE A 38 3.41 2.29 -0.94
CA ILE A 38 2.01 2.58 -1.26
C ILE A 38 1.30 1.29 -1.66
N VAL A 39 0.30 0.88 -0.88
CA VAL A 39 -0.51 -0.33 -1.16
C VAL A 39 -1.13 -0.32 -2.56
N LEU A 40 -1.51 0.87 -3.05
CA LEU A 40 -2.10 1.06 -4.37
C LEU A 40 -1.08 0.76 -5.47
N ASP A 41 0.13 1.32 -5.39
CA ASP A 41 1.18 1.10 -6.38
C ASP A 41 1.80 -0.30 -6.30
N LEU A 42 2.01 -0.81 -5.08
CA LEU A 42 2.73 -2.07 -4.86
C LEU A 42 2.03 -3.27 -5.50
N GLY A 43 0.68 -3.27 -5.49
CA GLY A 43 -0.06 -4.42 -5.99
C GLY A 43 -1.40 -4.11 -6.63
N TYR A 44 -2.12 -3.08 -6.20
CA TYR A 44 -3.47 -2.83 -6.70
C TYR A 44 -3.46 -2.38 -8.17
N PHE A 45 -2.76 -1.30 -8.48
CA PHE A 45 -2.62 -0.80 -9.85
C PHE A 45 -1.89 -1.79 -10.75
N ARG A 46 -0.86 -2.47 -10.22
CA ARG A 46 -0.14 -3.51 -10.96
C ARG A 46 -1.04 -4.68 -11.37
N ALA A 47 -1.94 -5.11 -10.49
CA ALA A 47 -2.88 -6.19 -10.80
C ALA A 47 -3.90 -5.77 -11.86
N ILE A 48 -4.48 -4.57 -11.74
CA ILE A 48 -5.41 -4.03 -12.74
C ILE A 48 -4.70 -3.82 -14.09
N GLN A 49 -3.48 -3.30 -14.07
CA GLN A 49 -2.69 -3.09 -15.27
C GLN A 49 -2.32 -4.40 -15.97
N ALA A 50 -2.01 -5.46 -15.22
CA ALA A 50 -1.77 -6.78 -15.79
C ALA A 50 -3.01 -7.30 -16.55
N LEU A 51 -4.20 -7.18 -15.96
CA LEU A 51 -5.47 -7.56 -16.62
C LEU A 51 -5.74 -6.68 -17.86
N GLN A 52 -5.48 -5.39 -17.76
CA GLN A 52 -5.63 -4.45 -18.87
C GLN A 52 -4.69 -4.78 -20.04
N GLN A 53 -3.46 -5.22 -19.77
CA GLN A 53 -2.47 -5.58 -20.80
C GLN A 53 -2.82 -6.84 -21.59
N GLU A 54 -3.68 -7.71 -21.05
CA GLU A 54 -4.22 -8.85 -21.79
C GLU A 54 -5.23 -8.43 -22.87
N MET A 55 -5.74 -7.20 -22.80
CA MET A 55 -6.73 -6.66 -23.73
C MET A 55 -6.11 -5.72 -24.75
N LYS A 56 -6.65 -5.73 -25.98
CA LYS A 56 -6.24 -4.80 -27.05
C LYS A 56 -7.15 -3.59 -27.06
N TRP A 57 -6.56 -2.40 -27.12
CA TRP A 57 -7.27 -1.12 -27.21
C TRP A 57 -6.56 -0.24 -28.24
N LYS A 58 -7.32 0.65 -28.89
CA LYS A 58 -6.81 1.53 -29.97
C LYS A 58 -7.26 2.99 -29.84
N SER A 59 -7.99 3.33 -28.79
CA SER A 59 -8.39 4.69 -28.45
C SER A 59 -8.42 4.85 -26.93
N ILE A 60 -8.47 6.10 -26.48
CA ILE A 60 -8.56 6.44 -25.06
C ILE A 60 -9.88 5.95 -24.47
N ASP A 61 -11.00 6.13 -25.17
CA ASP A 61 -12.32 5.67 -24.69
C ASP A 61 -12.33 4.15 -24.45
N VAL A 62 -11.78 3.39 -25.40
CA VAL A 62 -11.66 1.94 -25.27
C VAL A 62 -10.70 1.56 -24.14
N LEU A 63 -9.64 2.33 -23.91
CA LEU A 63 -8.74 2.10 -22.77
C LEU A 63 -9.47 2.31 -21.43
N VAL A 64 -10.28 3.36 -21.30
CA VAL A 64 -11.09 3.61 -20.09
C VAL A 64 -12.04 2.45 -19.83
N ASP A 65 -12.72 1.95 -20.88
CA ASP A 65 -13.60 0.79 -20.75
C ASP A 65 -12.84 -0.47 -20.33
N VAL A 66 -11.67 -0.72 -20.90
CA VAL A 66 -10.81 -1.86 -20.56
C VAL A 66 -10.32 -1.78 -19.11
N VAL A 67 -9.88 -0.60 -18.65
CA VAL A 67 -9.44 -0.41 -17.26
C VAL A 67 -10.61 -0.62 -16.31
N THR A 68 -11.79 -0.12 -16.66
CA THR A 68 -13.02 -0.29 -15.87
C THR A 68 -13.40 -1.78 -15.77
N GLN A 69 -13.35 -2.52 -16.88
CA GLN A 69 -13.58 -3.97 -16.88
C GLN A 69 -12.53 -4.71 -16.05
N SER A 70 -11.26 -4.30 -16.14
CA SER A 70 -10.16 -4.88 -15.36
C SER A 70 -10.34 -4.64 -13.86
N TYR A 71 -10.84 -3.47 -13.47
CA TYR A 71 -11.22 -3.15 -12.09
C TYR A 71 -12.32 -4.09 -11.58
N TYR A 72 -13.38 -4.30 -12.34
CA TYR A 72 -14.47 -5.21 -11.95
C TYR A 72 -14.07 -6.70 -11.98
N ALA A 73 -13.13 -7.06 -12.86
CA ALA A 73 -12.58 -8.42 -12.92
C ALA A 73 -11.60 -8.72 -11.77
N PHE A 74 -11.01 -7.69 -11.18
CA PHE A 74 -10.10 -7.84 -10.05
C PHE A 74 -10.84 -8.41 -8.84
N LYS A 75 -10.34 -9.54 -8.32
CA LYS A 75 -11.00 -10.22 -7.21
C LYS A 75 -10.67 -9.52 -5.89
N PRO A 76 -11.66 -9.04 -5.10
CA PRO A 76 -11.40 -8.30 -3.86
C PRO A 76 -10.55 -9.05 -2.83
N ASN A 77 -10.61 -10.38 -2.79
CA ASN A 77 -9.76 -11.19 -1.90
C ASN A 77 -8.26 -11.04 -2.21
N LEU A 78 -7.89 -10.66 -3.44
CA LEU A 78 -6.51 -10.34 -3.79
C LEU A 78 -6.05 -9.01 -3.17
N SER A 79 -6.96 -8.08 -2.85
CA SER A 79 -6.60 -6.86 -2.10
C SER A 79 -6.01 -7.22 -0.74
N ASN A 80 -6.60 -8.18 -0.03
CA ASN A 80 -6.05 -8.65 1.25
C ASN A 80 -4.66 -9.25 1.06
N PHE A 81 -4.41 -9.95 -0.06
CA PHE A 81 -3.08 -10.50 -0.33
C PHE A 81 -2.05 -9.40 -0.60
N VAL A 82 -2.42 -8.33 -1.30
CA VAL A 82 -1.57 -7.16 -1.53
C VAL A 82 -1.27 -6.46 -0.22
N TRP A 83 -2.30 -6.24 0.61
CA TRP A 83 -2.16 -5.65 1.94
C TRP A 83 -1.19 -6.43 2.83
N LEU A 84 -1.37 -7.76 2.91
CA LEU A 84 -0.47 -8.61 3.66
C LEU A 84 0.95 -8.62 3.07
N SER A 85 1.12 -8.57 1.74
CA SER A 85 2.46 -8.42 1.13
C SER A 85 3.16 -7.17 1.66
N LEU A 86 2.46 -6.04 1.69
CA LEU A 86 3.00 -4.77 2.19
C LEU A 86 3.41 -4.90 3.66
N GLN A 87 2.55 -5.49 4.50
CA GLN A 87 2.86 -5.66 5.92
C GLN A 87 4.05 -6.60 6.15
N TYR A 88 4.11 -7.74 5.46
CA TYR A 88 5.28 -8.64 5.55
C TYR A 88 6.57 -7.96 5.07
N TYR A 89 6.48 -7.10 4.06
CA TYR A 89 7.60 -6.28 3.61
C TYR A 89 8.02 -5.26 4.68
N MET A 90 7.08 -4.49 5.24
CA MET A 90 7.36 -3.51 6.30
C MET A 90 8.04 -4.16 7.51
N VAL A 91 7.55 -5.33 7.94
CA VAL A 91 8.15 -6.08 9.05
C VAL A 91 9.52 -6.64 8.66
N GLY A 92 9.61 -7.33 7.52
CA GLY A 92 10.81 -8.06 7.12
C GLY A 92 11.98 -7.17 6.71
N GLU A 93 11.72 -6.08 6.00
CA GLU A 93 12.76 -5.28 5.35
C GLU A 93 12.91 -3.90 5.99
N VAL A 94 11.80 -3.21 6.32
CA VAL A 94 11.88 -1.82 6.84
C VAL A 94 12.23 -1.80 8.32
N ILE A 95 11.59 -2.66 9.12
CA ILE A 95 11.76 -2.67 10.57
C ILE A 95 12.94 -3.55 10.99
N ASN A 96 13.11 -4.73 10.38
CA ASN A 96 14.15 -5.69 10.77
C ASN A 96 15.52 -5.44 10.11
N ILE A 97 15.57 -4.87 8.90
CA ILE A 97 16.83 -4.59 8.18
C ILE A 97 16.97 -3.07 8.11
N PHE A 98 17.45 -2.47 9.19
CA PHE A 98 17.68 -1.03 9.40
C PHE A 98 18.33 -0.29 8.21
N VAL A 99 17.58 -0.02 7.13
CA VAL A 99 18.05 0.59 5.88
C VAL A 99 18.76 -0.38 4.92
N CYS A 100 18.02 -1.32 4.32
CA CYS A 100 18.49 -1.93 3.06
C CYS A 100 17.36 -2.23 2.08
N ASN A 101 17.52 -1.74 0.85
CA ASN A 101 16.67 -2.09 -0.30
C ASN A 101 17.00 -3.49 -0.84
N ALA A 102 17.25 -4.48 0.03
CA ALA A 102 17.59 -5.85 -0.35
C ALA A 102 16.33 -6.67 -0.63
N TYR A 103 15.50 -6.15 -1.54
CA TYR A 103 14.14 -6.59 -1.89
C TYR A 103 13.93 -8.12 -1.93
N LYS A 104 13.50 -8.71 -0.82
CA LYS A 104 12.89 -10.05 -0.82
C LYS A 104 11.55 -10.03 -0.13
N ILE A 105 10.48 -9.88 -0.91
CA ILE A 105 9.12 -10.03 -0.41
C ILE A 105 8.98 -11.47 0.14
N PRO A 106 8.64 -11.65 1.44
CA PRO A 106 8.49 -12.97 2.00
C PRO A 106 7.34 -13.72 1.32
N HIS A 107 7.64 -14.87 0.70
CA HIS A 107 6.63 -15.75 0.13
C HIS A 107 6.01 -16.62 1.23
N VAL A 108 5.08 -16.07 2.00
CA VAL A 108 4.44 -16.74 3.15
C VAL A 108 3.32 -17.73 2.79
N GLY A 109 3.17 -18.10 1.52
CA GLY A 109 2.17 -19.10 1.12
C GLY A 109 0.71 -18.69 1.37
N LYS A 110 0.34 -17.43 1.14
CA LYS A 110 -1.01 -16.88 1.42
C LYS A 110 -2.17 -17.72 0.89
N ASN A 111 -2.01 -18.36 -0.27
CA ASN A 111 -3.03 -19.27 -0.80
C ASN A 111 -3.26 -20.50 0.09
N ALA A 112 -2.20 -21.05 0.71
CA ALA A 112 -2.33 -22.16 1.65
C ALA A 112 -3.00 -21.70 2.95
N LEU A 113 -2.57 -20.57 3.50
CA LEU A 113 -3.18 -19.99 4.70
C LEU A 113 -4.67 -19.70 4.50
N LEU A 114 -5.05 -19.15 3.34
CA LEU A 114 -6.46 -18.92 3.02
C LEU A 114 -7.27 -20.22 2.97
N ARG A 115 -6.73 -21.28 2.36
CA ARG A 115 -7.41 -22.58 2.29
C ARG A 115 -7.61 -23.22 3.67
N ASN A 116 -6.67 -23.00 4.58
CA ASN A 116 -6.74 -23.52 5.94
C ASN A 116 -7.58 -22.65 6.89
N GLY A 117 -8.02 -21.46 6.45
CA GLY A 117 -8.70 -20.48 7.32
C GLY A 117 -7.76 -19.77 8.29
N GLU A 118 -6.45 -19.80 8.04
CA GLU A 118 -5.39 -19.27 8.90
C GLU A 118 -4.80 -17.96 8.37
N LEU A 119 -5.36 -17.40 7.29
CA LEU A 119 -4.87 -16.16 6.71
C LEU A 119 -5.10 -14.99 7.68
N PRO A 120 -4.04 -14.33 8.17
CA PRO A 120 -4.21 -13.23 9.10
C PRO A 120 -4.87 -12.03 8.41
N ILE A 121 -5.58 -11.22 9.20
CA ILE A 121 -6.09 -9.91 8.76
C ILE A 121 -4.95 -8.87 8.76
N SER A 122 -4.04 -9.00 9.73
CA SER A 122 -2.85 -8.16 9.87
C SER A 122 -1.66 -8.96 10.42
N VAL A 123 -0.45 -8.59 10.01
CA VAL A 123 0.80 -9.15 10.52
C VAL A 123 1.13 -8.51 11.88
N SER A 124 1.33 -9.34 12.91
CA SER A 124 1.76 -8.88 14.22
C SER A 124 3.25 -8.53 14.23
N ILE A 125 3.62 -7.49 14.95
CA ILE A 125 5.00 -7.04 15.11
C ILE A 125 5.36 -7.13 16.60
N ASP A 126 6.53 -7.66 16.91
CA ASP A 126 7.05 -7.67 18.27
C ASP A 126 7.34 -6.22 18.72
N PRO A 127 6.75 -5.74 19.83
CA PRO A 127 7.01 -4.41 20.35
C PRO A 127 8.50 -4.14 20.63
N GLU A 128 9.30 -5.17 20.96
CA GLU A 128 10.74 -5.03 21.13
C GLU A 128 11.43 -4.60 19.83
N THR A 129 11.10 -5.30 18.73
CA THR A 129 11.60 -5.00 17.39
C THR A 129 11.27 -3.56 16.98
N VAL A 130 10.06 -3.09 17.26
CA VAL A 130 9.67 -1.69 17.00
C VAL A 130 10.57 -0.74 17.78
N ARG A 131 10.76 -0.98 19.08
CA ARG A 131 11.57 -0.11 19.95
C ARG A 131 13.03 -0.02 19.49
N GLN A 132 13.61 -1.16 19.09
CA GLN A 132 14.97 -1.21 18.55
C GLN A 132 15.07 -0.43 17.24
N SER A 133 14.13 -0.66 16.31
CA SER A 133 14.04 0.08 15.04
C SER A 133 13.97 1.60 15.23
N SER A 134 13.10 2.06 16.14
CA SER A 134 12.95 3.48 16.48
C SER A 134 14.21 4.09 17.08
N SER A 135 14.96 3.35 17.90
CA SER A 135 16.19 3.87 18.53
C SER A 135 17.35 4.11 17.54
N SER A 136 17.33 3.44 16.39
CA SER A 136 18.35 3.57 15.35
C SER A 136 18.03 4.63 14.30
N LEU A 137 16.80 5.15 14.28
CA LEU A 137 16.41 6.26 13.41
C LEU A 137 17.09 7.54 13.89
N LYS A 138 17.86 8.19 13.00
CA LYS A 138 18.39 9.52 13.29
C LYS A 138 17.23 10.53 13.36
N PRO A 139 17.28 11.54 14.25
CA PRO A 139 16.28 12.60 14.26
C PRO A 139 16.21 13.21 12.86
N THR A 140 15.04 13.10 12.23
CA THR A 140 14.81 13.68 10.92
C THR A 140 14.29 15.09 11.16
N THR A 141 15.13 16.09 10.91
CA THR A 141 14.72 17.50 10.90
C THR A 141 13.88 17.70 9.64
N PHE A 142 12.57 17.91 9.81
CA PHE A 142 11.69 18.45 8.76
C PHE A 142 11.63 19.96 8.89
#